data_AF-A0A950EL82-F1
#
_entry.id   AF-A0A950EL82-F1
#
_cell.length_a   1.000
_cell.length_b   1.000
_cell.length_c   1.000
_cell.angle_alpha   90.00
_cell.angle_beta   90.00
_cell.angle_gamma   90.00
#
_symmetry.space_group_name_H-M   'P 1'
#
loop_
_entity.id
_entity.type
_entity.pdbx_description
1 polymer ?
#
loop_
_entity_poly.entity_id
_entity_poly.type
_entity_poly.pdbx_seq_one_letter_code
_entity_poly.pdbx_strand_id
1 'polypeptide(L)'
;RDSWGSIQDRLIREVDSRFRVFDGRTFKAERWAGWLARRGLPWPRLESGELALDEDTFRQMARSHPDVALMRELRVSLSQLRLRELAVGTDGRNRALLSPFRAKTGRNQPSNSKFIFGPSCWLRGLIRPEPGRAVAYVDWSQQEFGIAASLSGDAAMMAAYASGDPYLAFGKQAGRIPPDGTKETHGAERDLFKACVLGVQYGMGEATLAGRIGRPSAYARELLRLHRATYPRFWAWSDGAESHAMLWNRLHTVFGWTVRVGAEANPRSLRNFPCQANGAEMLRLACSLATERGVHVVAPVHDAVMVEGPDSAIDAIVAETQAAMAEASELVLGGFRLRSDAKVVRWPDRYMDERGRGFWGRVMALLPDGSEAVVVGPDAIPGSRTPVAAGGRSRPPWVAQ
;
A
#
# COMPACT_ATOMS: atom_id res chain seq x y z
N ARG A 1 -13.50 -18.97 -13.22
CA ARG A 1 -14.40 -17.99 -12.55
C ARG A 1 -15.56 -18.69 -11.82
N ASP A 2 -15.70 -19.99 -12.00
CA ASP A 2 -16.99 -20.69 -12.01
C ASP A 2 -17.33 -21.21 -10.61
N SER A 3 -16.30 -21.62 -9.85
CA SER A 3 -16.39 -21.92 -8.42
C SER A 3 -16.77 -20.73 -7.54
N TRP A 4 -16.75 -19.49 -8.05
CA TRP A 4 -16.84 -18.29 -7.21
C TRP A 4 -18.15 -18.15 -6.43
N GLY A 5 -19.28 -18.41 -7.08
CA GLY A 5 -20.58 -18.47 -6.40
C GLY A 5 -20.56 -19.48 -5.26
N SER A 6 -20.00 -20.68 -5.52
CA SER A 6 -19.89 -21.75 -4.52
C SER A 6 -19.02 -21.39 -3.30
N ILE A 7 -18.01 -20.53 -3.46
CA ILE A 7 -17.15 -20.06 -2.35
C ILE A 7 -17.94 -19.09 -1.47
N GLN A 8 -18.63 -18.11 -2.08
CA GLN A 8 -19.52 -17.20 -1.35
C GLN A 8 -20.61 -17.98 -0.59
N ASP A 9 -21.23 -18.96 -1.25
CA ASP A 9 -22.28 -19.79 -0.65
C ASP A 9 -21.77 -20.74 0.42
N ARG A 10 -20.51 -21.19 0.34
CA ARG A 10 -19.87 -21.99 1.42
C ARG A 10 -19.59 -21.11 2.65
N LEU A 11 -18.93 -19.97 2.48
CA LEU A 11 -18.65 -19.03 3.58
C LEU A 11 -19.92 -18.56 4.30
N ILE A 12 -20.98 -18.23 3.54
CA ILE A 12 -22.27 -17.87 4.13
C ILE A 12 -22.86 -19.05 4.89
N ARG A 13 -22.92 -20.25 4.32
CA ARG A 13 -23.51 -21.42 5.01
C ARG A 13 -22.75 -21.78 6.29
N GLU A 14 -21.42 -21.73 6.27
CA GLU A 14 -20.58 -22.04 7.42
C GLU A 14 -20.89 -21.11 8.60
N VAL A 15 -20.78 -19.78 8.38
CA VAL A 15 -20.91 -18.79 9.45
C VAL A 15 -22.37 -18.43 9.74
N ASP A 16 -23.19 -18.13 8.72
CA ASP A 16 -24.58 -17.68 8.90
C ASP A 16 -25.51 -18.77 9.45
N SER A 17 -25.12 -20.05 9.44
CA SER A 17 -25.85 -21.12 10.13
C SER A 17 -26.24 -20.76 11.58
N ARG A 18 -25.36 -20.01 12.26
CA ARG A 18 -25.50 -19.56 13.66
C ARG A 18 -26.31 -18.26 13.84
N PHE A 19 -26.45 -17.45 12.79
CA PHE A 19 -27.07 -16.12 12.86
C PHE A 19 -28.41 -16.07 12.14
N ARG A 20 -28.49 -16.71 10.96
CA ARG A 20 -29.61 -16.71 10.02
C ARG A 20 -30.00 -15.30 9.57
N VAL A 21 -29.01 -14.48 9.25
CA VAL A 21 -29.17 -13.06 8.88
C VAL A 21 -28.93 -12.75 7.41
N PHE A 22 -28.47 -13.73 6.62
CA PHE A 22 -28.43 -13.63 5.17
C PHE A 22 -29.70 -14.21 4.53
N ASP A 23 -29.96 -13.76 3.31
CA ASP A 23 -30.98 -14.23 2.40
C ASP A 23 -30.32 -14.38 1.02
N GLY A 24 -30.06 -15.62 0.62
CA GLY A 24 -29.07 -15.92 -0.41
C GLY A 24 -27.70 -15.32 -0.06
N ARG A 25 -27.27 -14.30 -0.81
CA ARG A 25 -26.00 -13.58 -0.60
C ARG A 25 -26.18 -12.16 -0.02
N THR A 26 -27.39 -11.81 0.40
CA THR A 26 -27.77 -10.47 0.86
C THR A 26 -27.92 -10.45 2.37
N PHE A 27 -27.14 -9.64 3.08
CA PHE A 27 -27.31 -9.40 4.51
C PHE A 27 -28.61 -8.61 4.77
N LYS A 28 -29.45 -9.08 5.72
CA LYS A 28 -30.73 -8.43 6.06
C LYS A 28 -30.64 -7.75 7.42
N ALA A 29 -30.73 -6.42 7.41
CA ALA A 29 -30.65 -5.58 8.61
C ALA A 29 -31.67 -5.98 9.70
N GLU A 30 -32.90 -6.28 9.31
CA GLU A 30 -33.98 -6.74 10.21
C GLU A 30 -33.66 -8.08 10.89
N ARG A 31 -33.09 -9.04 10.14
CA ARG A 31 -32.68 -10.33 10.71
C ARG A 31 -31.54 -10.17 11.71
N TRP A 32 -30.61 -9.24 11.43
CA TRP A 32 -29.55 -8.85 12.37
C TRP A 32 -30.12 -8.18 13.63
N ALA A 33 -31.06 -7.25 13.50
CA ALA A 33 -31.77 -6.66 14.63
C ALA A 33 -32.47 -7.72 15.49
N GLY A 34 -33.15 -8.68 14.87
CA GLY A 34 -33.76 -9.82 15.56
C GLY A 34 -32.75 -10.74 16.24
N TRP A 35 -31.57 -10.96 15.66
CA TRP A 35 -30.49 -11.73 16.29
C TRP A 35 -29.92 -11.00 17.52
N LEU A 36 -29.64 -9.70 17.40
CA LEU A 36 -29.18 -8.85 18.50
C LEU A 36 -30.18 -8.86 19.66
N ALA A 37 -31.48 -8.67 19.37
CA ALA A 37 -32.54 -8.70 20.36
C ALA A 37 -32.61 -10.06 21.10
N ARG A 38 -32.55 -11.18 20.37
CA ARG A 38 -32.49 -12.53 20.98
C ARG A 38 -31.26 -12.78 21.86
N ARG A 39 -30.16 -12.07 21.61
CA ARG A 39 -28.93 -12.13 22.42
C ARG A 39 -28.87 -11.08 23.54
N GLY A 40 -29.84 -10.17 23.63
CA GLY A 40 -29.79 -9.03 24.55
C GLY A 40 -28.65 -8.06 24.26
N LEU A 41 -28.12 -8.05 23.04
CA LEU A 41 -26.94 -7.25 22.68
C LEU A 41 -27.32 -5.81 22.33
N PRO A 42 -26.86 -4.79 23.09
CA PRO A 42 -27.01 -3.41 22.69
C PRO A 42 -26.16 -3.13 21.44
N TRP A 43 -26.65 -2.29 20.54
CA TRP A 43 -25.99 -2.00 19.27
C TRP A 43 -26.10 -0.51 18.93
N PRO A 44 -25.01 0.16 18.49
CA PRO A 44 -25.03 1.57 18.11
C PRO A 44 -26.04 1.87 16.99
N ARG A 45 -26.70 3.02 17.08
CA ARG A 45 -27.67 3.49 16.09
C ARG A 45 -27.21 4.78 15.45
N LEU A 46 -27.63 4.98 14.21
CA LEU A 46 -27.51 6.25 13.50
C LEU A 46 -28.50 7.27 14.08
N GLU A 47 -28.33 8.55 13.75
CA GLU A 47 -29.29 9.61 14.13
C GLU A 47 -30.71 9.36 13.59
N SER A 48 -30.84 8.62 12.48
CA SER A 48 -32.12 8.14 11.95
C SER A 48 -32.81 7.07 12.80
N GLY A 49 -32.16 6.58 13.86
CA GLY A 49 -32.63 5.47 14.69
C GLY A 49 -32.34 4.08 14.10
N GLU A 50 -31.87 3.98 12.86
CA GLU A 50 -31.45 2.70 12.26
C GLU A 50 -30.20 2.12 12.93
N LEU A 51 -29.97 0.81 12.82
CA LEU A 51 -28.73 0.20 13.31
C LEU A 51 -27.54 0.70 12.48
N ALA A 52 -26.46 1.10 13.15
CA ALA A 52 -25.21 1.42 12.46
C ALA A 52 -24.57 0.11 11.96
N LEU A 53 -24.62 -0.13 10.64
CA LEU A 53 -24.15 -1.37 10.01
C LEU A 53 -22.83 -1.19 9.25
N ASP A 54 -22.08 -0.13 9.54
CA ASP A 54 -20.77 0.14 8.98
C ASP A 54 -19.66 -0.73 9.60
N GLU A 55 -18.50 -0.76 8.95
CA GLU A 55 -17.36 -1.58 9.37
C GLU A 55 -16.65 -1.07 10.64
N ASP A 56 -16.76 0.21 10.99
CA ASP A 56 -16.20 0.73 12.26
C ASP A 56 -17.07 0.31 13.45
N THR A 57 -18.40 0.38 13.33
CA THR A 57 -19.34 -0.15 14.33
C THR A 57 -19.12 -1.65 14.54
N PHE A 58 -19.08 -2.45 13.47
CA PHE A 58 -18.78 -3.88 13.58
C PHE A 58 -17.41 -4.14 14.21
N ARG A 59 -16.38 -3.34 13.88
CA ARG A 59 -15.03 -3.47 14.47
C ARG A 59 -15.00 -3.15 15.96
N GLN A 60 -15.72 -2.11 16.40
CA GLN A 60 -15.82 -1.76 17.81
C GLN A 60 -16.57 -2.86 18.59
N MET A 61 -17.74 -3.27 18.11
CA MET A 61 -18.57 -4.29 18.77
C MET A 61 -17.88 -5.67 18.82
N ALA A 62 -17.10 -6.02 17.80
CA ALA A 62 -16.31 -7.26 17.77
C ALA A 62 -15.21 -7.34 18.84
N ARG A 63 -14.78 -6.23 19.45
CA ARG A 63 -13.76 -6.25 20.53
C ARG A 63 -14.25 -6.95 21.80
N SER A 64 -15.55 -6.85 22.08
CA SER A 64 -16.17 -7.38 23.31
C SER A 64 -17.11 -8.57 23.04
N HIS A 65 -17.38 -8.89 21.77
CA HIS A 65 -18.39 -9.89 21.39
C HIS A 65 -17.85 -10.83 20.29
N PRO A 66 -17.37 -12.05 20.64
CA PRO A 66 -16.78 -12.99 19.69
C PRO A 66 -17.70 -13.38 18.52
N ASP A 67 -19.00 -13.55 18.76
CA ASP A 67 -19.98 -13.82 17.70
C ASP A 67 -20.06 -12.67 16.67
N VAL A 68 -19.93 -11.41 17.12
CA VAL A 68 -19.90 -10.25 16.22
C VAL A 68 -18.59 -10.22 15.43
N ALA A 69 -17.48 -10.69 15.98
CA ALA A 69 -16.22 -10.82 15.26
C ALA A 69 -16.32 -11.82 14.09
N LEU A 70 -16.98 -12.96 14.29
CA LEU A 70 -17.26 -13.94 13.22
C LEU A 70 -18.13 -13.34 12.10
N MET A 71 -19.23 -12.66 12.46
CA MET A 71 -20.10 -12.00 11.47
C MET A 71 -19.38 -10.87 10.72
N ARG A 72 -18.57 -10.06 11.43
CA ARG A 72 -17.72 -9.04 10.83
C ARG A 72 -16.76 -9.68 9.82
N GLU A 73 -16.08 -10.75 10.20
CA GLU A 73 -15.15 -11.45 9.33
C GLU A 73 -15.85 -12.00 8.07
N LEU A 74 -17.03 -12.61 8.20
CA LEU A 74 -17.83 -13.02 7.03
C LEU A 74 -18.17 -11.83 6.13
N ARG A 75 -18.67 -10.73 6.70
CA ARG A 75 -19.05 -9.53 5.93
C ARG A 75 -17.85 -8.92 5.20
N VAL A 76 -16.71 -8.80 5.87
CA VAL A 76 -15.44 -8.39 5.25
C VAL A 76 -15.09 -9.35 4.12
N SER A 77 -15.04 -10.66 4.38
CA SER A 77 -14.77 -11.70 3.38
C SER A 77 -15.65 -11.57 2.13
N LEU A 78 -16.97 -11.45 2.30
CA LEU A 78 -17.92 -11.33 1.19
C LEU A 78 -17.78 -10.02 0.40
N SER A 79 -17.45 -8.91 1.07
CA SER A 79 -17.13 -7.64 0.40
C SER A 79 -15.83 -7.73 -0.41
N GLN A 80 -14.82 -8.45 0.11
CA GLN A 80 -13.55 -8.72 -0.57
C GLN A 80 -13.72 -9.74 -1.72
N LEU A 81 -14.80 -10.54 -1.71
CA LEU A 81 -15.16 -11.50 -2.75
C LEU A 81 -16.03 -10.89 -3.89
N ARG A 82 -15.95 -9.58 -4.14
CA ARG A 82 -16.66 -8.93 -5.27
C ARG A 82 -15.84 -8.98 -6.57
N LEU A 83 -15.66 -10.17 -7.15
CA LEU A 83 -14.91 -10.38 -8.41
C LEU A 83 -15.62 -9.97 -9.71
N ARG A 84 -16.93 -9.68 -9.65
CA ARG A 84 -17.84 -9.81 -10.81
C ARG A 84 -17.52 -8.93 -12.03
N GLU A 85 -16.67 -7.92 -11.89
CA GLU A 85 -16.39 -6.95 -12.94
C GLU A 85 -14.93 -6.93 -13.42
N LEU A 86 -14.03 -7.78 -12.90
CA LEU A 86 -12.65 -7.83 -13.39
C LEU A 86 -12.64 -8.11 -14.90
N ALA A 87 -12.18 -7.12 -15.66
CA ALA A 87 -12.17 -7.13 -17.12
C ALA A 87 -10.98 -7.96 -17.61
N VAL A 88 -11.18 -9.28 -17.72
CA VAL A 88 -10.17 -10.23 -18.21
C VAL A 88 -10.57 -10.71 -19.60
N GLY A 89 -9.65 -10.58 -20.56
CA GLY A 89 -9.82 -11.01 -21.95
C GLY A 89 -9.75 -12.53 -22.13
N THR A 90 -9.97 -12.99 -23.36
CA THR A 90 -9.84 -14.40 -23.76
C THR A 90 -8.41 -14.93 -23.65
N ASP A 91 -7.41 -14.04 -23.69
CA ASP A 91 -6.00 -14.30 -23.46
C ASP A 91 -5.59 -14.31 -21.98
N GLY A 92 -6.56 -14.26 -21.05
CA GLY A 92 -6.29 -14.28 -19.61
C GLY A 92 -5.73 -12.97 -19.03
N ARG A 93 -5.46 -11.93 -19.84
CA ARG A 93 -4.93 -10.64 -19.34
C ARG A 93 -6.04 -9.69 -18.88
N ASN A 94 -5.80 -9.00 -17.75
CA ASN A 94 -6.69 -7.95 -17.26
C ASN A 94 -6.47 -6.64 -18.05
N ARG A 95 -7.54 -6.11 -18.67
CA ARG A 95 -7.51 -4.84 -19.41
C ARG A 95 -8.62 -3.93 -18.91
N ALA A 96 -8.24 -2.79 -18.34
CA ALA A 96 -9.17 -1.76 -17.88
C ALA A 96 -8.69 -0.38 -18.34
N LEU A 97 -9.62 0.53 -18.61
CA LEU A 97 -9.30 1.94 -18.84
C LEU A 97 -8.63 2.50 -17.58
N LEU A 98 -7.38 2.95 -17.70
CA LEU A 98 -6.61 3.56 -16.62
C LEU A 98 -7.11 4.96 -16.23
N SER A 99 -7.92 5.58 -17.10
CA SER A 99 -8.42 6.95 -16.99
C SER A 99 -7.31 7.95 -16.62
N PRO A 100 -6.32 8.14 -17.50
CA PRO A 100 -5.24 9.10 -17.25
C PRO A 100 -5.81 10.51 -17.10
N PHE A 101 -5.15 11.35 -16.30
CA PHE A 101 -5.54 12.74 -16.03
C PHE A 101 -6.92 12.95 -15.36
N ARG A 102 -7.62 11.87 -14.94
CA ARG A 102 -8.98 11.97 -14.39
C ARG A 102 -9.05 12.57 -12.97
N ALA A 103 -7.98 12.44 -12.16
CA ALA A 103 -7.93 13.10 -10.86
C ALA A 103 -7.60 14.60 -10.99
N LYS A 104 -8.04 15.44 -10.03
CA LYS A 104 -7.59 16.83 -9.92
C LYS A 104 -6.06 16.97 -9.83
N THR A 105 -5.40 15.97 -9.25
CA THR A 105 -3.93 15.85 -9.14
C THR A 105 -3.28 15.27 -10.41
N GLY A 106 -4.03 15.05 -11.50
CA GLY A 106 -3.52 14.43 -12.73
C GLY A 106 -3.30 12.91 -12.64
N ARG A 107 -3.40 12.32 -11.44
CA ARG A 107 -3.32 10.86 -11.23
C ARG A 107 -4.36 10.10 -12.07
N ASN A 108 -3.96 8.90 -12.50
CA ASN A 108 -4.84 7.92 -13.14
C ASN A 108 -5.96 7.49 -12.18
N GLN A 109 -7.15 7.18 -12.72
CA GLN A 109 -8.27 6.63 -11.95
C GLN A 109 -8.88 5.42 -12.68
N PRO A 110 -8.20 4.26 -12.66
CA PRO A 110 -8.79 3.02 -13.12
C PRO A 110 -10.04 2.65 -12.31
N SER A 111 -10.94 1.85 -12.90
CA SER A 111 -12.11 1.36 -12.16
C SER A 111 -11.70 0.41 -11.02
N ASN A 112 -12.14 0.73 -9.80
CA ASN A 112 -12.00 -0.10 -8.60
C ASN A 112 -12.59 -1.52 -8.72
N SER A 113 -13.44 -1.78 -9.72
CA SER A 113 -14.07 -3.08 -9.94
C SER A 113 -13.47 -3.84 -11.13
N LYS A 114 -12.88 -3.14 -12.12
CA LYS A 114 -12.40 -3.73 -13.39
C LYS A 114 -10.88 -3.93 -13.44
N PHE A 115 -10.10 -3.11 -12.73
CA PHE A 115 -8.64 -3.14 -12.73
C PHE A 115 -8.11 -3.92 -11.52
N ILE A 116 -7.18 -4.86 -11.73
CA ILE A 116 -6.75 -5.84 -10.72
C ILE A 116 -6.21 -5.23 -9.41
N PHE A 117 -5.65 -4.03 -9.44
CA PHE A 117 -5.12 -3.35 -8.24
C PHE A 117 -6.17 -2.57 -7.43
N GLY A 118 -7.37 -2.35 -7.98
CA GLY A 118 -8.47 -1.59 -7.35
C GLY A 118 -9.27 -2.38 -6.29
N PRO A 119 -9.62 -3.66 -6.52
CA PRO A 119 -10.19 -4.53 -5.52
C PRO A 119 -9.22 -4.85 -4.36
N SER A 120 -9.71 -5.66 -3.42
CA SER A 120 -8.96 -6.09 -2.23
C SER A 120 -7.64 -6.76 -2.59
N CYS A 121 -6.56 -6.38 -1.88
CA CYS A 121 -5.17 -6.73 -2.22
C CYS A 121 -4.86 -8.24 -2.39
N TRP A 122 -5.64 -9.12 -1.77
CA TRP A 122 -5.51 -10.57 -1.94
C TRP A 122 -5.79 -11.03 -3.38
N LEU A 123 -6.66 -10.33 -4.13
CA LEU A 123 -6.98 -10.64 -5.53
C LEU A 123 -5.77 -10.45 -6.44
N ARG A 124 -4.74 -9.73 -6.01
CA ARG A 124 -3.48 -9.58 -6.74
C ARG A 124 -2.78 -10.94 -6.95
N GLY A 125 -3.08 -11.97 -6.14
CA GLY A 125 -2.68 -13.37 -6.36
C GLY A 125 -3.17 -13.98 -7.69
N LEU A 126 -4.16 -13.38 -8.35
CA LEU A 126 -4.57 -13.78 -9.70
C LEU A 126 -3.52 -13.40 -10.76
N ILE A 127 -2.62 -12.44 -10.47
CA ILE A 127 -1.50 -12.08 -11.33
C ILE A 127 -0.45 -13.19 -11.24
N ARG A 128 -0.25 -13.89 -12.36
CA ARG A 128 0.72 -14.97 -12.54
C ARG A 128 1.41 -14.77 -13.90
N PRO A 129 2.74 -14.84 -13.99
CA PRO A 129 3.41 -14.90 -15.29
C PRO A 129 3.04 -16.17 -16.06
N GLU A 130 3.23 -16.15 -17.38
CA GLU A 130 3.21 -17.32 -18.25
C GLU A 130 4.53 -18.12 -18.11
N PRO A 131 4.59 -19.42 -18.48
CA PRO A 131 5.83 -20.19 -18.49
C PRO A 131 6.95 -19.47 -19.26
N GLY A 132 8.16 -19.45 -18.68
CA GLY A 132 9.32 -18.75 -19.24
C GLY A 132 9.27 -17.22 -19.12
N ARG A 133 8.26 -16.66 -18.44
CA ARG A 133 8.10 -15.22 -18.22
C ARG A 133 8.10 -14.86 -16.74
N ALA A 134 8.35 -13.58 -16.48
CA ALA A 134 8.30 -12.98 -15.16
C ALA A 134 7.64 -11.59 -15.21
N VAL A 135 7.13 -11.15 -14.06
CA VAL A 135 6.65 -9.78 -13.84
C VAL A 135 7.43 -9.14 -12.70
N ALA A 136 7.61 -7.83 -12.74
CA ALA A 136 8.18 -7.07 -11.64
C ALA A 136 7.31 -5.87 -11.29
N TYR A 137 7.16 -5.62 -9.99
CA TYR A 137 6.48 -4.44 -9.45
C TYR A 137 7.55 -3.53 -8.84
N VAL A 138 7.77 -2.36 -9.45
CA VAL A 138 8.81 -1.40 -9.07
C VAL A 138 8.15 -0.17 -8.49
N ASP A 139 8.47 0.18 -7.24
CA ASP A 139 7.74 1.16 -6.41
C ASP A 139 8.71 2.22 -5.87
N TRP A 140 8.33 3.50 -5.83
CA TRP A 140 9.20 4.54 -5.27
C TRP A 140 9.28 4.43 -3.74
N SER A 141 10.49 4.26 -3.21
CA SER A 141 10.73 4.20 -1.77
C SER A 141 10.31 5.53 -1.13
N GLN A 142 9.18 5.53 -0.42
CA GLN A 142 8.61 6.69 0.28
C GLN A 142 8.40 7.94 -0.62
N GLN A 143 7.80 7.75 -1.80
CA GLN A 143 7.63 8.79 -2.84
C GLN A 143 7.21 10.17 -2.29
N GLU A 144 6.08 10.26 -1.57
CA GLU A 144 5.53 11.54 -1.09
C GLU A 144 6.42 12.24 -0.05
N PHE A 145 7.26 11.51 0.71
CA PHE A 145 8.28 12.10 1.58
C PHE A 145 9.43 12.69 0.76
N GLY A 146 9.92 11.96 -0.24
CA GLY A 146 11.02 12.42 -1.11
C GLY A 146 10.64 13.67 -1.93
N ILE A 147 9.41 13.70 -2.46
CA ILE A 147 8.86 14.87 -3.16
C ILE A 147 8.77 16.07 -2.20
N ALA A 148 8.22 15.89 -1.00
CA ALA A 148 8.11 16.94 0.01
C ALA A 148 9.49 17.49 0.43
N ALA A 149 10.48 16.60 0.61
CA ALA A 149 11.84 16.98 0.96
C ALA A 149 12.49 17.84 -0.13
N SER A 150 12.42 17.44 -1.40
CA SER A 150 13.01 18.21 -2.50
C SER A 150 12.28 19.53 -2.75
N LEU A 151 10.94 19.51 -2.91
CA LEU A 151 10.18 20.71 -3.28
C LEU A 151 10.19 21.80 -2.19
N SER A 152 10.42 21.45 -0.92
CA SER A 152 10.60 22.43 0.15
C SER A 152 12.06 22.90 0.34
N GLY A 153 13.02 22.15 -0.23
CA GLY A 153 14.45 22.35 0.01
C GLY A 153 14.83 22.25 1.49
N ASP A 154 14.13 21.42 2.28
CA ASP A 154 14.44 21.21 3.68
C ASP A 154 15.60 20.22 3.82
N ALA A 155 16.80 20.73 4.07
CA ALA A 155 18.03 19.93 4.11
C ALA A 155 17.99 18.80 5.15
N ALA A 156 17.31 19.00 6.29
CA ALA A 156 17.15 17.93 7.28
C ALA A 156 16.21 16.84 6.77
N MET A 157 15.12 17.22 6.11
CA MET A 157 14.18 16.27 5.49
C MET A 157 14.84 15.52 4.31
N MET A 158 15.63 16.20 3.48
CA MET A 158 16.39 15.58 2.38
C MET A 158 17.43 14.58 2.92
N ALA A 159 18.17 14.92 3.99
CA ALA A 159 19.08 14.01 4.66
C ALA A 159 18.34 12.82 5.31
N ALA A 160 17.15 13.04 5.89
CA ALA A 160 16.31 11.97 6.40
C ALA A 160 15.87 11.01 5.29
N TYR A 161 15.50 11.51 4.12
CA TYR A 161 15.22 10.67 2.95
C TYR A 161 16.46 9.89 2.51
N ALA A 162 17.62 10.55 2.40
CA ALA A 162 18.88 9.96 1.97
C ALA A 162 19.36 8.80 2.87
N SER A 163 19.02 8.83 4.16
CA SER A 163 19.36 7.78 5.14
C SER A 163 18.80 6.38 4.85
N GLY A 164 17.85 6.25 3.93
CA GLY A 164 17.10 5.01 3.68
C GLY A 164 15.89 4.82 4.60
N ASP A 165 15.90 5.42 5.80
CA ASP A 165 14.82 5.31 6.78
C ASP A 165 14.44 6.69 7.36
N PRO A 166 13.57 7.45 6.66
CA PRO A 166 13.18 8.79 7.09
C PRO A 166 12.46 8.81 8.45
N TYR A 167 11.90 7.68 8.90
CA TYR A 167 11.20 7.59 10.18
C TYR A 167 12.16 7.46 11.35
N LEU A 168 13.20 6.61 11.21
CA LEU A 168 14.28 6.50 12.17
C LEU A 168 15.11 7.78 12.20
N ALA A 169 15.41 8.36 11.02
CA ALA A 169 16.14 9.61 10.90
C ALA A 169 15.39 10.79 11.54
N PHE A 170 14.06 10.89 11.39
CA PHE A 170 13.27 11.89 12.10
C PHE A 170 13.41 11.76 13.63
N GLY A 171 13.29 10.55 14.18
CA GLY A 171 13.48 10.32 15.62
C GLY A 171 14.87 10.76 16.12
N LYS A 172 15.92 10.54 15.32
CA LYS A 172 17.29 10.99 15.61
C LYS A 172 17.44 12.51 15.54
N GLN A 173 16.98 13.13 14.45
CA GLN A 173 17.03 14.57 14.23
C GLN A 173 16.18 15.36 15.25
N ALA A 174 15.11 14.75 15.78
CA ALA A 174 14.30 15.29 16.86
C ALA A 174 14.90 15.08 18.27
N GLY A 175 16.07 14.44 18.40
CA GLY A 175 16.72 14.17 19.68
C GLY A 175 15.98 13.17 20.56
N ARG A 176 15.18 12.27 19.97
CA ARG A 176 14.34 11.29 20.68
C ARG A 176 14.79 9.83 20.49
N ILE A 177 15.65 9.58 19.51
CA ILE A 177 16.39 8.32 19.29
C ILE A 177 17.88 8.70 19.26
N PRO A 178 18.79 7.98 19.94
CA PRO A 178 20.20 8.31 19.92
C PRO A 178 20.83 8.04 18.53
N PRO A 179 21.99 8.65 18.19
CA PRO A 179 22.57 8.56 16.85
C PRO A 179 22.91 7.13 16.39
N ASP A 180 23.26 6.25 17.32
CA ASP A 180 23.53 4.82 17.15
C ASP A 180 22.26 3.95 17.13
N GLY A 181 21.10 4.49 17.53
CA GLY A 181 19.83 3.76 17.57
C GLY A 181 19.44 3.16 16.22
N THR A 182 19.02 1.89 16.23
CA THR A 182 18.66 1.10 15.05
C THR A 182 17.18 0.70 15.08
N LYS A 183 16.69 0.03 14.03
CA LYS A 183 15.32 -0.50 13.98
C LYS A 183 15.12 -1.63 15.00
N GLU A 184 16.17 -2.35 15.34
CA GLU A 184 16.18 -3.49 16.28
C GLU A 184 16.17 -2.99 17.73
N THR A 185 16.88 -1.90 18.02
CA THR A 185 16.98 -1.32 19.37
C THR A 185 15.87 -0.33 19.70
N HIS A 186 15.39 0.43 18.71
CA HIS A 186 14.41 1.53 18.88
C HIS A 186 13.22 1.39 17.92
N GLY A 187 12.80 0.15 17.63
CA GLY A 187 11.73 -0.14 16.68
C GLY A 187 10.36 0.45 17.08
N ALA A 188 10.06 0.49 18.38
CA ALA A 188 8.81 1.03 18.91
C ALA A 188 8.74 2.55 18.75
N GLU A 189 9.83 3.26 19.08
CA GLU A 189 9.98 4.71 18.85
C GLU A 189 9.89 5.02 17.36
N ARG A 190 10.63 4.29 16.53
CA ARG A 190 10.61 4.43 15.07
C ARG A 190 9.20 4.31 14.50
N ASP A 191 8.38 3.38 14.98
CA ASP A 191 7.01 3.21 14.49
C ASP A 191 6.06 4.32 14.98
N LEU A 192 6.30 4.92 16.16
CA LEU A 192 5.63 6.17 16.58
C LEU A 192 6.00 7.34 15.66
N PHE A 193 7.29 7.51 15.34
CA PHE A 193 7.75 8.54 14.40
C PHE A 193 7.23 8.31 12.98
N LYS A 194 7.16 7.05 12.52
CA LYS A 194 6.54 6.66 11.25
C LYS A 194 5.06 7.06 11.19
N ALA A 195 4.30 6.79 12.25
CA ALA A 195 2.89 7.18 12.33
C ALA A 195 2.71 8.71 12.29
N CYS A 196 3.62 9.47 12.92
CA CYS A 196 3.64 10.93 12.85
C CYS A 196 3.96 11.44 11.44
N VAL A 197 5.07 11.01 10.83
CA VAL A 197 5.50 11.44 9.48
C VAL A 197 4.44 11.14 8.42
N LEU A 198 3.89 9.93 8.44
CA LEU A 198 2.78 9.53 7.54
C LEU A 198 1.47 10.25 7.87
N GLY A 199 1.28 10.74 9.09
CA GLY A 199 0.15 11.58 9.46
C GLY A 199 0.30 13.01 8.92
N VAL A 200 1.47 13.61 9.11
CA VAL A 200 1.77 14.98 8.70
C VAL A 200 1.60 15.19 7.19
N GLN A 201 2.08 14.24 6.36
CA GLN A 201 1.93 14.30 4.90
C GLN A 201 0.47 14.33 4.40
N TYR A 202 -0.50 13.95 5.25
CA TYR A 202 -1.94 14.04 4.95
C TYR A 202 -2.68 15.12 5.76
N GLY A 203 -1.95 15.98 6.46
CA GLY A 203 -2.53 17.01 7.33
C GLY A 203 -3.30 16.43 8.52
N MET A 204 -2.81 15.34 9.11
CA MET A 204 -3.42 14.69 10.27
C MET A 204 -3.35 15.57 11.52
N GLY A 205 -4.51 15.83 12.14
CA GLY A 205 -4.60 16.59 13.40
C GLY A 205 -4.29 15.75 14.64
N GLU A 206 -4.10 16.45 15.76
CA GLU A 206 -3.73 15.89 17.07
C GLU A 206 -4.57 14.67 17.49
N ALA A 207 -5.90 14.79 17.50
CA ALA A 207 -6.80 13.72 17.95
C ALA A 207 -6.72 12.46 17.07
N THR A 208 -6.59 12.63 15.75
CA THR A 208 -6.43 11.51 14.81
C THR A 208 -5.08 10.82 14.98
N LEU A 209 -4.00 11.59 15.19
CA LEU A 209 -2.68 11.03 15.45
C LEU A 209 -2.67 10.28 16.80
N ALA A 210 -3.24 10.87 17.86
CA ALA A 210 -3.37 10.27 19.19
C ALA A 210 -4.06 8.90 19.14
N GLY A 211 -5.21 8.81 18.47
CA GLY A 211 -5.92 7.55 18.24
C GLY A 211 -5.12 6.54 17.42
N ARG A 212 -4.32 6.99 16.44
CA ARG A 212 -3.48 6.13 15.61
C ARG A 212 -2.28 5.54 16.36
N ILE A 213 -1.68 6.29 17.29
CA ILE A 213 -0.51 5.86 18.07
C ILE A 213 -0.87 5.25 19.44
N GLY A 214 -2.14 5.28 19.84
CA GLY A 214 -2.59 4.77 21.14
C GLY A 214 -2.03 5.56 22.33
N ARG A 215 -1.84 6.88 22.19
CA ARG A 215 -1.30 7.77 23.25
C ARG A 215 -2.23 8.97 23.50
N PRO A 216 -2.15 9.63 24.66
CA PRO A 216 -2.92 10.85 24.94
C PRO A 216 -2.65 11.97 23.93
N SER A 217 -3.64 12.84 23.69
CA SER A 217 -3.58 13.93 22.72
C SER A 217 -2.38 14.87 22.93
N ALA A 218 -2.00 15.14 24.19
CA ALA A 218 -0.81 15.92 24.52
C ALA A 218 0.50 15.33 23.95
N TYR A 219 0.63 14.00 23.88
CA TYR A 219 1.80 13.34 23.30
C TYR A 219 1.79 13.46 21.76
N ALA A 220 0.63 13.33 21.14
CA ALA A 220 0.48 13.56 19.70
C ALA A 220 0.77 15.03 19.32
N ARG A 221 0.37 15.99 20.16
CA ARG A 221 0.69 17.42 20.00
C ARG A 221 2.20 17.67 20.02
N GLU A 222 2.90 17.06 20.99
CA GLU A 222 4.36 17.18 21.08
C GLU A 222 5.07 16.56 19.87
N LEU A 223 4.63 15.40 19.36
CA LEU A 223 5.18 14.83 18.13
C LEU A 223 4.98 15.74 16.90
N LEU A 224 3.80 16.35 16.75
CA LEU A 224 3.53 17.32 15.69
C LEU A 224 4.39 18.58 15.83
N ARG A 225 4.59 19.06 17.07
CA ARG A 225 5.47 20.20 17.37
C ARG A 225 6.94 19.89 17.05
N LEU A 226 7.41 18.70 17.40
CA LEU A 226 8.74 18.21 17.04
C LEU A 226 8.92 18.15 15.52
N HIS A 227 7.95 17.61 14.77
CA HIS A 227 8.02 17.61 13.30
C HIS A 227 8.01 19.03 12.70
N ARG A 228 7.37 20.01 13.36
CA ARG A 228 7.46 21.43 12.99
C ARG A 228 8.83 22.05 13.30
N ALA A 229 9.47 21.67 14.40
CA ALA A 229 10.80 22.14 14.77
C ALA A 229 11.92 21.49 13.94
N THR A 230 11.81 20.21 13.57
CA THR A 230 12.84 19.47 12.83
C THR A 230 12.85 19.77 11.33
N TYR A 231 11.69 20.03 10.72
CA TYR A 231 11.56 20.33 9.28
C TYR A 231 10.88 21.68 9.01
N PRO A 232 11.47 22.80 9.47
CA PRO A 232 10.82 24.12 9.42
C PRO A 232 10.61 24.63 7.99
N ARG A 233 11.49 24.28 7.03
CA ARG A 233 11.33 24.71 5.62
C ARG A 233 10.23 23.93 4.93
N PHE A 234 10.07 22.64 5.25
CA PHE A 234 8.91 21.84 4.81
C PHE A 234 7.59 22.49 5.22
N TRP A 235 7.48 22.96 6.47
CA TRP A 235 6.24 23.61 6.93
C TRP A 235 6.02 24.99 6.32
N ALA A 236 7.07 25.82 6.19
CA ALA A 236 6.95 27.09 5.49
C ALA A 236 6.49 26.91 4.03
N TRP A 237 7.00 25.88 3.34
CA TRP A 237 6.57 25.49 2.00
C TRP A 237 5.11 24.98 1.97
N SER A 238 4.74 24.08 2.88
CA SER A 238 3.39 23.52 2.97
C SER A 238 2.34 24.58 3.30
N ASP A 239 2.59 25.42 4.31
CA ASP A 239 1.69 26.51 4.70
C ASP A 239 1.65 27.59 3.58
N GLY A 240 2.77 27.83 2.88
CA GLY A 240 2.84 28.69 1.69
C GLY A 240 2.05 28.17 0.48
N ALA A 241 1.96 26.86 0.26
CA ALA A 241 1.15 26.27 -0.81
C ALA A 241 -0.35 26.55 -0.58
N GLU A 242 -0.83 26.41 0.65
CA GLU A 242 -2.20 26.80 1.00
C GLU A 242 -2.44 28.30 0.78
N SER A 243 -1.53 29.16 1.24
CA SER A 243 -1.65 30.61 1.04
C SER A 243 -1.67 31.00 -0.44
N HIS A 244 -0.82 30.38 -1.27
CA HIS A 244 -0.83 30.60 -2.72
C HIS A 244 -2.17 30.17 -3.34
N ALA A 245 -2.69 29.00 -2.95
CA ALA A 245 -3.97 28.50 -3.44
C ALA A 245 -5.13 29.44 -3.12
N MET A 246 -5.17 29.98 -1.89
CA MET A 246 -6.19 30.91 -1.41
C MET A 246 -6.11 32.29 -2.08
N LEU A 247 -4.90 32.82 -2.31
CA LEU A 247 -4.70 34.12 -2.95
C LEU A 247 -4.95 34.09 -4.47
N TRP A 248 -4.53 33.02 -5.15
CA TRP A 248 -4.53 32.94 -6.62
C TRP A 248 -5.62 32.03 -7.20
N ASN A 249 -6.45 31.41 -6.35
CA ASN A 249 -7.49 30.43 -6.71
C ASN A 249 -6.97 29.26 -7.58
N ARG A 250 -5.67 28.94 -7.48
CA ARG A 250 -5.05 27.82 -8.21
C ARG A 250 -3.80 27.26 -7.53
N LEU A 251 -3.47 26.02 -7.86
CA LEU A 251 -2.16 25.41 -7.61
C LEU A 251 -1.65 24.79 -8.91
N HIS A 252 -0.33 24.66 -9.04
CA HIS A 252 0.31 24.00 -10.18
C HIS A 252 1.49 23.13 -9.72
N THR A 253 1.86 22.17 -10.55
CA THR A 253 3.05 21.32 -10.44
C THR A 253 4.25 21.94 -11.17
N VAL A 254 5.41 21.27 -11.10
CA VAL A 254 6.65 21.70 -11.77
C VAL A 254 6.48 21.79 -13.28
N PHE A 255 5.78 20.86 -13.94
CA PHE A 255 5.47 20.95 -15.38
C PHE A 255 4.12 21.61 -15.68
N GLY A 256 3.53 22.33 -14.72
CA GLY A 256 2.41 23.24 -14.95
C GLY A 256 1.01 22.62 -14.95
N TRP A 257 0.84 21.35 -14.58
CA TRP A 257 -0.48 20.76 -14.33
C TRP A 257 -1.21 21.56 -13.25
N THR A 258 -2.21 22.34 -13.69
CA THR A 258 -2.87 23.36 -12.87
C THR A 258 -4.26 22.90 -12.42
N VAL A 259 -4.52 23.00 -11.11
CA VAL A 259 -5.88 22.86 -10.55
C VAL A 259 -6.41 24.24 -10.15
N ARG A 260 -7.67 24.54 -10.47
CA ARG A 260 -8.39 25.68 -9.89
C ARG A 260 -9.03 25.28 -8.58
N VAL A 261 -8.97 26.15 -7.58
CA VAL A 261 -9.55 25.95 -6.25
C VAL A 261 -10.61 27.01 -6.01
N GLY A 262 -11.65 26.69 -5.23
CA GLY A 262 -12.66 27.64 -4.80
C GLY A 262 -12.44 28.08 -3.35
N ALA A 263 -13.20 29.07 -2.88
CA ALA A 263 -13.10 29.60 -1.51
C ALA A 263 -13.21 28.50 -0.43
N GLU A 264 -14.14 27.55 -0.60
CA GLU A 264 -14.36 26.42 0.33
C GLU A 264 -13.37 25.25 0.14
N ALA A 265 -12.17 25.50 -0.37
CA ALA A 265 -11.18 24.44 -0.60
C ALA A 265 -10.53 24.00 0.72
N ASN A 266 -10.81 22.76 1.14
CA ASN A 266 -10.22 22.11 2.31
C ASN A 266 -8.68 22.27 2.35
N PRO A 267 -8.11 22.98 3.35
CA PRO A 267 -6.67 23.21 3.51
C PRO A 267 -5.79 21.97 3.36
N ARG A 268 -6.24 20.82 3.88
CA ARG A 268 -5.49 19.55 3.76
C ARG A 268 -5.36 19.11 2.30
N SER A 269 -6.39 19.31 1.48
CA SER A 269 -6.32 18.97 0.06
C SER A 269 -5.35 19.87 -0.72
N LEU A 270 -5.19 21.12 -0.28
CA LEU A 270 -4.28 22.10 -0.87
C LEU A 270 -2.82 21.77 -0.54
N ARG A 271 -2.52 21.52 0.73
CA ARG A 271 -1.20 21.10 1.21
C ARG A 271 -0.74 19.76 0.62
N ASN A 272 -1.68 18.84 0.40
CA ASN A 272 -1.38 17.53 -0.19
C ASN A 272 -1.23 17.57 -1.72
N PHE A 273 -1.79 18.58 -2.41
CA PHE A 273 -1.77 18.63 -3.88
C PHE A 273 -0.36 18.61 -4.48
N PRO A 274 0.62 19.42 -4.03
CA PRO A 274 1.97 19.41 -4.57
C PRO A 274 2.62 18.02 -4.57
N CYS A 275 2.59 17.29 -3.46
CA CYS A 275 3.16 15.94 -3.42
C CYS A 275 2.43 14.98 -4.38
N GLN A 276 1.10 14.96 -4.34
CA GLN A 276 0.32 14.00 -5.14
C GLN A 276 0.39 14.26 -6.64
N ALA A 277 0.44 15.52 -7.05
CA ALA A 277 0.38 15.92 -8.46
C ALA A 277 1.76 15.88 -9.13
N ASN A 278 2.83 16.28 -8.45
CA ASN A 278 4.20 16.07 -8.97
C ASN A 278 4.53 14.57 -9.02
N GLY A 279 4.08 13.77 -8.03
CA GLY A 279 4.19 12.30 -8.11
C GLY A 279 3.43 11.68 -9.29
N ALA A 280 2.36 12.31 -9.77
CA ALA A 280 1.65 11.91 -10.99
C ALA A 280 2.41 12.31 -12.26
N GLU A 281 3.11 13.45 -12.27
CA GLU A 281 4.04 13.82 -13.35
C GLU A 281 5.18 12.83 -13.46
N MET A 282 5.84 12.52 -12.34
CA MET A 282 6.90 11.52 -12.26
C MET A 282 6.43 10.17 -12.81
N LEU A 283 5.26 9.66 -12.39
CA LEU A 283 4.75 8.37 -12.87
C LEU A 283 4.52 8.36 -14.39
N ARG A 284 3.95 9.43 -14.95
CA ARG A 284 3.69 9.54 -16.40
C ARG A 284 5.01 9.58 -17.18
N LEU A 285 5.97 10.39 -16.73
CA LEU A 285 7.28 10.50 -17.35
C LEU A 285 8.07 9.19 -17.26
N ALA A 286 8.07 8.51 -16.10
CA ALA A 286 8.71 7.21 -15.93
C ALA A 286 8.13 6.14 -16.86
N CYS A 287 6.80 6.14 -17.07
CA CYS A 287 6.16 5.23 -18.03
C CYS A 287 6.61 5.50 -19.48
N SER A 288 6.68 6.78 -19.88
CA SER A 288 7.18 7.14 -21.22
C SER A 288 8.63 6.72 -21.41
N LEU A 289 9.52 7.15 -20.51
CA LEU A 289 10.95 6.82 -20.55
C LEU A 289 11.18 5.31 -20.60
N ALA A 290 10.54 4.53 -19.72
CA ALA A 290 10.66 3.08 -19.71
C ALA A 290 10.21 2.45 -21.04
N THR A 291 9.10 2.93 -21.60
CA THR A 291 8.58 2.45 -22.91
C THR A 291 9.55 2.78 -24.05
N GLU A 292 10.12 3.99 -24.06
CA GLU A 292 11.13 4.43 -25.05
C GLU A 292 12.43 3.62 -24.95
N ARG A 293 12.77 3.14 -23.74
CA ARG A 293 13.88 2.20 -23.47
C ARG A 293 13.56 0.74 -23.80
N GLY A 294 12.37 0.45 -24.35
CA GLY A 294 11.94 -0.90 -24.74
C GLY A 294 11.42 -1.76 -23.59
N VAL A 295 11.19 -1.19 -22.40
CA VAL A 295 10.56 -1.92 -21.28
C VAL A 295 9.07 -2.12 -21.55
N HIS A 296 8.60 -3.36 -21.44
CA HIS A 296 7.16 -3.65 -21.53
C HIS A 296 6.44 -3.26 -20.22
N VAL A 297 5.97 -2.01 -20.16
CA VAL A 297 5.14 -1.49 -19.08
C VAL A 297 3.74 -2.10 -19.14
N VAL A 298 3.37 -2.90 -18.14
CA VAL A 298 2.05 -3.54 -18.02
C VAL A 298 1.02 -2.56 -17.49
N ALA A 299 1.34 -1.88 -16.37
CA ALA A 299 0.44 -0.90 -15.77
C ALA A 299 1.16 0.04 -14.77
N PRO A 300 0.85 1.35 -14.78
CA PRO A 300 1.09 2.23 -13.64
C PRO A 300 0.11 1.92 -12.50
N VAL A 301 0.61 1.89 -11.26
CA VAL A 301 -0.13 1.55 -10.03
C VAL A 301 0.21 2.53 -8.92
N HIS A 302 -0.53 3.64 -8.83
CA HIS A 302 -0.29 4.74 -7.87
C HIS A 302 1.11 5.37 -7.98
N ASP A 303 2.06 4.92 -7.17
CA ASP A 303 3.48 5.31 -7.07
C ASP A 303 4.43 4.20 -7.57
N ALA A 304 3.88 3.15 -8.18
CA ALA A 304 4.62 2.03 -8.75
C ALA A 304 4.34 1.82 -10.24
N VAL A 305 5.20 1.05 -10.89
CA VAL A 305 5.05 0.54 -12.26
C VAL A 305 5.17 -0.98 -12.23
N MET A 306 4.23 -1.69 -12.84
CA MET A 306 4.38 -3.12 -13.13
C MET A 306 4.86 -3.33 -14.56
N VAL A 307 5.87 -4.16 -14.73
CA VAL A 307 6.54 -4.51 -15.99
C VAL A 307 6.58 -6.03 -16.17
N GLU A 308 6.67 -6.52 -17.41
CA GLU A 308 6.82 -7.96 -17.70
C GLU A 308 7.94 -8.24 -18.72
N GLY A 309 8.45 -9.47 -18.74
CA GLY A 309 9.54 -9.86 -19.64
C GLY A 309 9.75 -11.37 -19.71
N PRO A 310 10.73 -11.84 -20.51
CA PRO A 310 11.33 -13.15 -20.35
C PRO A 310 11.94 -13.27 -18.94
N ASP A 311 11.84 -14.45 -18.32
CA ASP A 311 12.41 -14.68 -16.98
C ASP A 311 13.92 -14.40 -16.93
N SER A 312 14.65 -14.83 -17.97
CA SER A 312 16.10 -14.59 -18.12
C SER A 312 16.52 -13.13 -18.27
N ALA A 313 15.57 -12.20 -18.47
CA ALA A 313 15.83 -10.78 -18.69
C ALA A 313 15.19 -9.86 -17.63
N ILE A 314 14.42 -10.40 -16.69
CA ILE A 314 13.58 -9.58 -15.80
C ILE A 314 14.38 -8.66 -14.89
N ASP A 315 15.56 -9.06 -14.42
CA ASP A 315 16.38 -8.23 -13.54
C ASP A 315 17.00 -7.04 -14.30
N ALA A 316 17.33 -7.20 -15.60
CA ALA A 316 17.75 -6.10 -16.47
C ALA A 316 16.58 -5.15 -16.79
N ILE A 317 15.38 -5.70 -17.03
CA ILE A 317 14.15 -4.90 -17.21
C ILE A 317 13.83 -4.10 -15.94
N VAL A 318 14.03 -4.68 -14.76
CA VAL A 318 13.91 -3.96 -13.48
C VAL A 318 14.92 -2.83 -13.39
N ALA A 319 16.21 -3.07 -13.67
CA ALA A 319 17.23 -2.04 -13.62
C ALA A 319 16.92 -0.85 -14.55
N GLU A 320 16.45 -1.12 -15.77
CA GLU A 320 16.07 -0.07 -16.72
C GLU A 320 14.80 0.68 -16.28
N THR A 321 13.84 -0.02 -15.68
CA THR A 321 12.64 0.60 -15.07
C THR A 321 13.03 1.53 -13.91
N GLN A 322 13.94 1.09 -13.04
CA GLN A 322 14.45 1.89 -11.92
C GLN A 322 15.24 3.10 -12.42
N ALA A 323 16.03 2.96 -13.49
CA ALA A 323 16.73 4.07 -14.13
C ALA A 323 15.75 5.12 -14.70
N ALA A 324 14.72 4.68 -15.43
CA ALA A 324 13.66 5.56 -15.93
C ALA A 324 12.87 6.26 -14.80
N MET A 325 12.59 5.56 -13.70
CA MET A 325 11.94 6.13 -12.51
C MET A 325 12.84 7.13 -11.76
N ALA A 326 14.15 6.88 -11.69
CA ALA A 326 15.12 7.80 -11.10
C ALA A 326 15.26 9.08 -11.94
N GLU A 327 15.38 8.96 -13.26
CA GLU A 327 15.46 10.09 -14.18
C GLU A 327 14.16 10.92 -14.20
N ALA A 328 13.00 10.27 -14.21
CA ALA A 328 11.72 10.97 -14.08
C ALA A 328 11.60 11.78 -12.78
N SER A 329 12.15 11.26 -11.67
CA SER A 329 12.23 12.00 -10.41
C SER A 329 13.24 13.14 -10.45
N GLU A 330 14.41 12.94 -11.09
CA GLU A 330 15.44 13.96 -11.25
C GLU A 330 14.92 15.19 -12.02
N LEU A 331 14.22 14.94 -13.13
CA LEU A 331 13.66 15.97 -14.01
C LEU A 331 12.54 16.76 -13.33
N VAL A 332 11.67 16.11 -12.55
CA VAL A 332 10.57 16.78 -11.82
C VAL A 332 11.06 17.46 -10.53
N LEU A 333 12.06 16.91 -9.86
CA LEU A 333 12.51 17.35 -8.54
C LEU A 333 13.86 18.10 -8.56
N GLY A 334 14.21 18.71 -9.69
CA GLY A 334 15.34 19.64 -9.80
C GLY A 334 16.71 19.03 -9.50
N GLY A 335 16.95 17.80 -9.97
CA GLY A 335 18.19 17.05 -9.70
C GLY A 335 18.05 15.97 -8.62
N PHE A 336 16.94 15.92 -7.88
CA PHE A 336 16.78 14.99 -6.76
C PHE A 336 16.21 13.63 -7.18
N ARG A 337 17.09 12.62 -7.29
CA ARG A 337 16.71 11.23 -7.60
C ARG A 337 16.07 10.52 -6.41
N LEU A 338 14.84 10.03 -6.57
CA LEU A 338 14.19 9.13 -5.62
C LEU A 338 14.65 7.69 -5.84
N ARG A 339 14.74 6.93 -4.74
CA ARG A 339 14.99 5.48 -4.77
C ARG A 339 13.72 4.72 -5.15
N SER A 340 13.89 3.51 -5.66
CA SER A 340 12.80 2.57 -5.89
C SER A 340 13.19 1.16 -5.46
N ASP A 341 12.21 0.42 -4.95
CA ASP A 341 12.31 -0.98 -4.56
C ASP A 341 11.59 -1.86 -5.60
N ALA A 342 12.10 -3.06 -5.87
CA ALA A 342 11.53 -3.95 -6.87
C ALA A 342 11.15 -5.31 -6.29
N LYS A 343 9.96 -5.81 -6.66
CA LYS A 343 9.50 -7.17 -6.36
C LYS A 343 9.31 -7.96 -7.65
N VAL A 344 10.24 -8.85 -7.93
CA VAL A 344 10.18 -9.79 -9.06
C VAL A 344 9.34 -11.01 -8.69
N VAL A 345 8.55 -11.52 -9.64
CA VAL A 345 7.75 -12.74 -9.55
C VAL A 345 7.95 -13.52 -10.84
N ARG A 346 8.49 -14.72 -10.73
CA ARG A 346 8.81 -15.63 -11.85
C ARG A 346 7.76 -16.72 -11.93
N TRP A 347 7.48 -17.26 -13.11
CA TRP A 347 6.69 -18.50 -13.19
C TRP A 347 7.41 -19.64 -12.44
N PRO A 348 6.74 -20.52 -11.68
CA PRO A 348 5.28 -20.70 -11.55
C PRO A 348 4.58 -19.82 -10.49
N ASP A 349 5.30 -18.93 -9.81
CA ASP A 349 4.76 -18.15 -8.68
C ASP A 349 3.71 -17.11 -9.08
N ARG A 350 3.02 -16.60 -8.06
CA ARG A 350 1.96 -15.58 -8.15
C ARG A 350 2.38 -14.33 -7.41
N TYR A 351 2.04 -13.17 -7.96
CA TYR A 351 2.28 -11.91 -7.26
C TYR A 351 1.37 -11.82 -6.04
N MET A 352 1.96 -11.61 -4.86
CA MET A 352 1.22 -11.63 -3.60
C MET A 352 1.53 -10.40 -2.76
N ASP A 353 0.49 -9.68 -2.33
CA ASP A 353 0.55 -8.70 -1.26
C ASP A 353 0.55 -9.45 0.08
N GLU A 354 1.46 -9.12 0.99
CA GLU A 354 1.58 -9.82 2.28
C GLU A 354 0.28 -9.76 3.09
N ARG A 355 -0.42 -8.61 3.03
CA ARG A 355 -1.72 -8.39 3.67
C ARG A 355 -2.83 -9.27 3.07
N GLY A 356 -2.66 -9.68 1.82
CA GLY A 356 -3.60 -10.50 1.08
C GLY A 356 -3.39 -12.02 1.26
N ARG A 357 -2.16 -12.45 1.58
CA ARG A 357 -1.75 -13.87 1.61
C ARG A 357 -2.67 -14.75 2.47
N GLY A 358 -3.02 -14.30 3.68
CA GLY A 358 -3.87 -15.06 4.60
C GLY A 358 -5.32 -15.23 4.12
N PHE A 359 -5.85 -14.28 3.34
CA PHE A 359 -7.17 -14.43 2.74
C PHE A 359 -7.11 -15.29 1.47
N TRP A 360 -6.07 -15.12 0.65
CA TRP A 360 -5.81 -15.95 -0.53
C TRP A 360 -5.79 -17.45 -0.16
N GLY A 361 -5.02 -17.85 0.85
CA GLY A 361 -4.94 -19.24 1.30
C GLY A 361 -6.29 -19.83 1.69
N ARG A 362 -7.13 -19.06 2.40
CA ARG A 362 -8.50 -19.47 2.74
C ARG A 362 -9.40 -19.65 1.53
N VAL A 363 -9.28 -18.77 0.52
CA VAL A 363 -10.06 -18.90 -0.72
C VAL A 363 -9.62 -20.11 -1.54
N MET A 364 -8.30 -20.37 -1.64
CA MET A 364 -7.79 -21.55 -2.35
C MET A 364 -8.23 -22.85 -1.67
N ALA A 365 -8.17 -22.93 -0.34
CA ALA A 365 -8.64 -24.09 0.43
C ALA A 365 -10.16 -24.35 0.32
N LEU A 366 -10.94 -23.40 -0.20
CA LEU A 366 -12.37 -23.54 -0.48
C LEU A 366 -12.66 -23.91 -1.94
N LEU A 367 -11.65 -24.04 -2.80
CA LEU A 367 -11.84 -24.56 -4.14
C LEU A 367 -12.00 -26.10 -4.12
N PRO A 368 -12.69 -26.72 -5.10
CA PRO A 368 -12.74 -28.17 -5.21
C PRO A 368 -11.36 -28.75 -5.54
N ASP A 369 -11.06 -29.94 -5.02
CA ASP A 369 -9.84 -30.68 -5.35
C ASP A 369 -9.74 -30.89 -6.88
N GLY A 370 -8.54 -30.72 -7.43
CA GLY A 370 -8.28 -30.74 -8.87
C GLY A 370 -8.35 -29.37 -9.58
N SER A 371 -8.67 -28.28 -8.86
CA SER A 371 -8.63 -26.92 -9.42
C SER A 371 -7.24 -26.24 -9.38
N GLU A 372 -6.28 -26.82 -8.64
CA GLU A 372 -4.85 -26.50 -8.75
C GLU A 372 -4.08 -27.75 -9.20
N ALA A 373 -3.86 -27.87 -10.51
CA ALA A 373 -2.76 -28.70 -11.01
C ALA A 373 -1.44 -27.94 -10.74
N VAL A 374 -0.50 -28.63 -10.07
CA VAL A 374 0.81 -28.13 -9.62
C VAL A 374 0.75 -27.12 -8.45
N VAL A 375 0.31 -27.63 -7.29
CA VAL A 375 0.94 -27.28 -6.01
C VAL A 375 2.06 -28.29 -5.77
N VAL A 376 3.32 -27.87 -5.90
CA VAL A 376 4.44 -28.63 -5.32
C VAL A 376 4.62 -28.10 -3.89
N GLY A 377 4.15 -28.89 -2.92
CA GLY A 377 4.37 -28.62 -1.50
C GLY A 377 5.84 -28.80 -1.11
N PRO A 378 6.25 -28.27 0.05
CA PRO A 378 7.63 -28.38 0.51
C PRO A 378 7.88 -29.78 1.10
N ASP A 379 8.91 -30.48 0.64
CA ASP A 379 9.75 -31.32 1.49
C ASP A 379 11.02 -31.82 0.78
N ALA A 380 12.18 -31.39 1.28
CA ALA A 380 13.47 -32.06 1.13
C ALA A 380 14.52 -31.42 2.07
N ILE A 381 14.46 -31.76 3.36
CA ILE A 381 15.61 -31.55 4.27
C ILE A 381 16.60 -32.70 4.05
N PRO A 382 17.86 -32.40 3.73
CA PRO A 382 18.96 -32.94 4.54
C PRO A 382 20.07 -31.89 4.76
N GLY A 383 20.76 -31.82 5.89
CA GLY A 383 20.65 -32.60 7.12
C GLY A 383 21.71 -32.09 8.11
N SER A 384 21.55 -32.40 9.40
CA SER A 384 22.53 -32.01 10.43
C SER A 384 23.87 -32.72 10.23
N ARG A 385 24.98 -31.98 10.42
CA ARG A 385 26.31 -32.57 10.67
C ARG A 385 26.97 -31.92 11.88
N THR A 386 27.15 -32.74 12.91
CA THR A 386 27.96 -32.48 14.11
C THR A 386 29.43 -32.26 13.73
N PRO A 387 30.18 -31.35 14.40
CA PRO A 387 31.59 -31.14 14.10
C PRO A 387 32.48 -32.19 14.77
N VAL A 388 33.40 -32.82 14.04
CA VAL A 388 34.46 -33.68 14.60
C VAL A 388 35.80 -33.50 13.89
N ALA A 389 36.80 -33.12 14.70
CA ALA A 389 38.25 -33.31 14.59
C ALA A 389 39.06 -32.72 13.40
N ALA A 390 40.25 -32.24 13.78
CA ALA A 390 41.27 -31.66 12.91
C ALA A 390 42.25 -32.71 12.35
N GLY A 391 42.90 -32.39 11.22
CA GLY A 391 44.08 -33.12 10.75
C GLY A 391 44.63 -32.60 9.42
N GLY A 392 45.96 -32.51 9.30
CA GLY A 392 46.63 -32.55 7.99
C GLY A 392 47.02 -31.20 7.35
N ARG A 393 48.28 -30.81 7.57
CA ARG A 393 48.99 -29.69 6.94
C ARG A 393 49.15 -29.84 5.41
N SER A 394 49.00 -28.76 4.63
CA SER A 394 50.04 -28.30 3.69
C SER A 394 49.70 -26.95 3.00
N ARG A 395 50.64 -26.01 3.07
CA ARG A 395 50.79 -24.78 2.25
C ARG A 395 52.03 -24.99 1.33
N PRO A 396 52.40 -24.09 0.39
CA PRO A 396 51.66 -23.14 -0.48
C PRO A 396 52.24 -23.30 -1.94
N PRO A 397 52.57 -22.27 -2.79
CA PRO A 397 52.08 -20.90 -3.02
C PRO A 397 51.78 -20.59 -4.52
N TRP A 398 51.71 -19.27 -4.83
CA TRP A 398 51.66 -18.59 -6.15
C TRP A 398 50.26 -18.51 -6.81
N VAL A 399 49.90 -17.45 -7.57
CA VAL A 399 50.48 -16.09 -7.76
C VAL A 399 49.33 -15.09 -8.09
N ALA A 400 49.59 -13.78 -8.07
CA ALA A 400 48.61 -12.73 -8.39
C ALA A 400 48.48 -12.43 -9.90
N GLN A 401 47.27 -12.01 -10.32
CA GLN A 401 47.04 -10.76 -11.05
C GLN A 401 45.59 -10.29 -10.82
#